data_AF-A0A090X4J3-F1
#
_entry.id   AF-A0A090X4J3-F1
#
_cell.length_a   1.000
_cell.length_b   1.000
_cell.length_c   1.000
_cell.angle_alpha   90.00
_cell.angle_beta   90.00
_cell.angle_gamma   90.00
#
_symmetry.space_group_name_H-M   'P 1'
#
loop_
_entity.id
_entity.type
_entity.pdbx_description
1 polymer ?
#
loop_
_entity_poly.entity_id
_entity_poly.type
_entity_poly.pdbx_seq_one_letter_code
_entity_poly.pdbx_strand_id
1 'polypeptide(L)'
;MGLVLFKLIQQGYENTAIGINTLNANTIGSYNTASGANSLASNTTASYNTANGYNSLTNNTTGSSDTAIGSNSLYSNLTGVSNTAVGANALYTNSTGNNNTGIGTGALRLNETGSSNTVIGVNALSNNVTGSNNTTSGLNSMLYNTTGIGNTVSGLNAMLNNISGNFNVAMGQGL
;
A
#
# COMPACT_ATOMS: atom_id res chain seq x y z
N MET A 1 10.24 -42.43 19.99
CA MET A 1 8.95 -42.99 19.51
C MET A 1 7.84 -42.26 20.25
N GLY A 2 6.95 -41.57 19.53
CA GLY A 2 5.88 -40.71 20.07
C GLY A 2 6.27 -39.23 20.03
N LEU A 3 5.63 -38.33 19.27
CA LEU A 3 4.31 -38.33 18.68
C LEU A 3 4.33 -37.37 17.46
N VAL A 4 4.20 -37.93 16.25
CA VAL A 4 3.79 -37.20 15.05
C VAL A 4 2.31 -37.46 14.88
N LEU A 5 1.43 -36.49 15.17
CA LEU A 5 0.16 -36.23 14.47
C LEU A 5 -0.58 -35.01 15.07
N PHE A 6 -1.15 -34.14 14.22
CA PHE A 6 -2.08 -33.01 14.52
C PHE A 6 -1.55 -31.57 14.72
N LYS A 7 -0.56 -31.14 13.95
CA LYS A 7 -0.67 -29.81 13.33
C LYS A 7 -0.83 -30.05 11.84
N LEU A 8 -2.03 -29.89 11.30
CA LEU A 8 -2.26 -29.97 9.86
C LEU A 8 -1.22 -29.08 9.16
N ILE A 9 -0.61 -29.68 8.16
CA ILE A 9 0.45 -29.14 7.30
C ILE A 9 0.08 -27.72 6.85
N GLN A 10 0.91 -26.75 7.22
CA GLN A 10 0.89 -25.38 6.69
C GLN A 10 1.07 -25.45 5.17
N GLN A 11 0.12 -24.94 4.39
CA GLN A 11 0.13 -25.07 2.91
C GLN A 11 0.85 -23.91 2.20
N GLY A 12 1.48 -23.00 2.94
CA GLY A 12 2.31 -21.94 2.37
C GLY A 12 3.72 -22.43 2.06
N TYR A 13 4.19 -22.25 0.83
CA TYR A 13 5.55 -22.61 0.41
C TYR A 13 6.30 -21.37 -0.11
N GLU A 14 7.64 -21.45 -0.11
CA GLU A 14 8.54 -20.43 -0.66
C GLU A 14 8.38 -19.02 -0.06
N ASN A 15 8.22 -18.94 1.27
CA ASN A 15 8.21 -17.66 1.99
C ASN A 15 9.59 -17.35 2.60
N THR A 16 10.02 -16.09 2.51
CA THR A 16 11.20 -15.56 3.22
C THR A 16 10.74 -14.64 4.34
N ALA A 17 11.20 -14.88 5.58
CA ALA A 17 10.81 -14.10 6.76
C ALA A 17 12.05 -13.72 7.59
N ILE A 18 12.31 -12.41 7.73
CA ILE A 18 13.46 -11.88 8.48
C ILE A 18 12.98 -10.78 9.44
N GLY A 19 13.01 -11.03 10.74
CA GLY A 19 12.62 -10.08 11.77
C GLY A 19 11.67 -10.69 12.81
N ILE A 20 11.40 -9.94 13.87
CA ILE A 20 10.48 -10.38 14.92
C ILE A 20 9.03 -10.29 14.39
N ASN A 21 8.22 -11.31 14.65
CA ASN A 21 6.80 -11.41 14.26
C ASN A 21 6.50 -11.34 12.75
N THR A 22 7.49 -11.55 11.88
CA THR A 22 7.25 -11.60 10.44
C THR A 22 6.51 -12.87 10.04
N LEU A 23 5.44 -12.74 9.25
CA LEU A 23 4.62 -13.87 8.75
C LEU A 23 4.04 -14.80 9.83
N ASN A 24 3.86 -14.32 11.08
CA ASN A 24 3.42 -15.14 12.21
C ASN A 24 2.03 -15.78 11.98
N ALA A 25 1.09 -15.03 11.38
CA ALA A 25 -0.26 -15.52 11.13
C ALA A 25 -0.41 -16.36 9.84
N ASN A 26 0.66 -16.59 9.06
CA ASN A 26 0.55 -17.20 7.73
C ASN A 26 0.17 -18.68 7.81
N THR A 27 -0.96 -19.05 7.20
CA THR A 27 -1.49 -20.41 7.21
C THR A 27 -1.26 -21.14 5.88
N ILE A 28 -1.62 -20.50 4.76
CA ILE A 28 -1.52 -21.09 3.41
C ILE A 28 -0.88 -20.17 2.36
N GLY A 29 -0.56 -18.92 2.71
CA GLY A 29 0.04 -17.97 1.79
C GLY A 29 1.43 -18.40 1.33
N SER A 30 1.73 -18.24 0.04
CA SER A 30 2.98 -18.68 -0.59
C SER A 30 3.70 -17.51 -1.28
N TYR A 31 5.00 -17.68 -1.54
CA TYR A 31 5.80 -16.70 -2.31
C TYR A 31 5.85 -15.30 -1.70
N ASN A 32 5.79 -15.18 -0.38
CA ASN A 32 5.91 -13.89 0.31
C ASN A 32 7.36 -13.63 0.76
N THR A 33 7.84 -12.40 0.58
CA THR A 33 9.12 -11.93 1.13
C THR A 33 8.85 -10.84 2.16
N ALA A 34 9.18 -11.11 3.43
CA ALA A 34 8.99 -10.19 4.55
C ALA A 34 10.33 -9.92 5.26
N SER A 35 10.71 -8.64 5.39
CA SER A 35 11.91 -8.21 6.12
C SER A 35 11.61 -6.98 6.97
N GLY A 36 11.91 -7.04 8.27
CA GLY A 36 11.61 -5.99 9.24
C GLY A 36 10.60 -6.42 10.30
N ALA A 37 10.68 -5.86 11.51
CA ALA A 37 9.79 -6.29 12.59
C ALA A 37 8.31 -6.03 12.24
N ASN A 38 7.46 -7.04 12.52
CA ASN A 38 6.04 -7.12 12.21
C ASN A 38 5.67 -6.97 10.71
N SER A 39 6.64 -7.14 9.80
CA SER A 39 6.37 -7.15 8.36
C SER A 39 5.48 -8.34 8.01
N LEU A 40 4.34 -8.11 7.33
CA LEU A 40 3.36 -9.16 6.99
C LEU A 40 2.84 -9.98 8.19
N ALA A 41 2.78 -9.40 9.40
CA ALA A 41 2.47 -10.15 10.62
C ALA A 41 1.09 -10.83 10.62
N SER A 42 0.08 -10.19 10.01
CA SER A 42 -1.31 -10.66 9.98
C SER A 42 -1.70 -11.43 8.71
N ASN A 43 -0.75 -11.72 7.82
CA ASN A 43 -1.01 -12.43 6.57
C ASN A 43 -1.54 -13.83 6.87
N THR A 44 -2.74 -14.19 6.41
CA THR A 44 -3.32 -15.53 6.68
C THR A 44 -3.25 -16.43 5.46
N THR A 45 -3.71 -15.95 4.30
CA THR A 45 -3.80 -16.75 3.06
C THR A 45 -3.17 -16.08 1.85
N ALA A 46 -2.68 -14.84 1.98
CA ALA A 46 -2.23 -14.06 0.86
C ALA A 46 -0.85 -14.47 0.34
N SER A 47 -0.65 -14.30 -0.96
CA SER A 47 0.54 -14.75 -1.68
C SER A 47 1.16 -13.64 -2.52
N TYR A 48 2.43 -13.83 -2.91
CA TYR A 48 3.16 -12.92 -3.80
C TYR A 48 3.38 -11.51 -3.24
N ASN A 49 3.43 -11.34 -1.92
CA ASN A 49 3.67 -10.04 -1.30
C ASN A 49 5.16 -9.81 -1.02
N THR A 50 5.65 -8.61 -1.29
CA THR A 50 6.96 -8.13 -0.85
C THR A 50 6.76 -7.04 0.19
N ALA A 51 7.27 -7.25 1.40
CA ALA A 51 7.19 -6.30 2.49
C ALA A 51 8.59 -6.10 3.12
N ASN A 52 9.11 -4.88 3.05
CA ASN A 52 10.43 -4.53 3.55
C ASN A 52 10.38 -3.23 4.36
N GLY A 53 10.43 -3.36 5.67
CA GLY A 53 10.42 -2.25 6.61
C GLY A 53 9.71 -2.59 7.92
N TYR A 54 9.91 -1.75 8.93
CA TYR A 54 9.17 -1.84 10.19
C TYR A 54 7.67 -1.64 9.93
N ASN A 55 6.86 -2.61 10.35
CA ASN A 55 5.42 -2.66 10.14
C ASN A 55 4.96 -2.53 8.67
N SER A 56 5.75 -3.01 7.71
CA SER A 56 5.31 -3.02 6.31
C SER A 56 4.27 -4.12 6.08
N LEU A 57 3.12 -3.79 5.45
CA LEU A 57 2.00 -4.72 5.20
C LEU A 57 1.44 -5.44 6.45
N THR A 58 1.58 -4.86 7.65
CA THR A 58 1.31 -5.58 8.91
C THR A 58 -0.11 -6.14 9.03
N ASN A 59 -1.14 -5.41 8.60
CA ASN A 59 -2.53 -5.84 8.74
C ASN A 59 -3.08 -6.57 7.51
N ASN A 60 -2.24 -6.87 6.52
CA ASN A 60 -2.66 -7.62 5.33
C ASN A 60 -3.11 -9.01 5.70
N THR A 61 -4.35 -9.38 5.36
CA THR A 61 -4.91 -10.71 5.66
C THR A 61 -4.94 -11.58 4.42
N THR A 62 -5.58 -11.09 3.34
CA THR A 62 -5.79 -11.84 2.09
C THR A 62 -5.36 -11.08 0.83
N GLY A 63 -4.92 -9.82 0.94
CA GLY A 63 -4.42 -9.01 -0.18
C GLY A 63 -3.14 -9.60 -0.77
N SER A 64 -3.10 -9.80 -2.08
CA SER A 64 -2.00 -10.49 -2.77
C SER A 64 -1.33 -9.58 -3.80
N SER A 65 -0.12 -9.95 -4.21
CA SER A 65 0.66 -9.21 -5.21
C SER A 65 0.98 -7.75 -4.83
N ASP A 66 1.08 -7.46 -3.53
CA ASP A 66 1.44 -6.14 -3.03
C ASP A 66 2.96 -6.00 -2.84
N THR A 67 3.49 -4.81 -3.15
CA THR A 67 4.87 -4.42 -2.84
C THR A 67 4.85 -3.26 -1.87
N ALA A 68 5.48 -3.40 -0.70
CA ALA A 68 5.61 -2.35 0.28
C ALA A 68 7.05 -2.26 0.79
N ILE A 69 7.65 -1.10 0.58
CA ILE A 69 9.04 -0.82 0.93
C ILE A 69 9.08 0.49 1.69
N GLY A 70 9.35 0.42 2.99
CA GLY A 70 9.32 1.58 3.89
C GLY A 70 8.72 1.23 5.25
N SER A 71 8.92 2.11 6.23
CA SER A 71 8.23 1.95 7.51
C SER A 71 6.74 2.28 7.35
N ASN A 72 5.88 1.38 7.82
CA ASN A 72 4.43 1.45 7.74
C ASN A 72 3.86 1.62 6.31
N SER A 73 4.59 1.24 5.26
CA SER A 73 4.03 1.18 3.90
C SER A 73 2.93 0.12 3.84
N LEU A 74 1.76 0.47 3.31
CA LEU A 74 0.57 -0.41 3.23
C LEU A 74 0.16 -1.02 4.60
N TYR A 75 0.39 -0.30 5.70
CA TYR A 75 0.17 -0.80 7.07
C TYR A 75 -1.22 -1.41 7.29
N SER A 76 -2.28 -0.72 6.84
CA SER A 76 -3.68 -1.12 7.04
C SER A 76 -4.31 -1.87 5.85
N ASN A 77 -3.53 -2.35 4.87
CA ASN A 77 -4.09 -3.17 3.77
C ASN A 77 -4.80 -4.37 4.36
N LEU A 78 -6.11 -4.52 4.15
CA LEU A 78 -6.85 -5.69 4.66
C LEU A 78 -6.94 -6.74 3.55
N THR A 79 -7.49 -6.32 2.41
CA THR A 79 -7.78 -7.19 1.25
C THR A 79 -7.45 -6.54 -0.09
N GLY A 80 -6.86 -5.34 -0.11
CA GLY A 80 -6.43 -4.69 -1.35
C GLY A 80 -5.38 -5.53 -2.08
N VAL A 81 -5.40 -5.49 -3.42
CA VAL A 81 -4.56 -6.34 -4.28
C VAL A 81 -3.80 -5.48 -5.28
N SER A 82 -2.59 -5.93 -5.63
CA SER A 82 -1.74 -5.31 -6.66
C SER A 82 -1.37 -3.85 -6.36
N ASN A 83 -1.12 -3.52 -5.10
CA ASN A 83 -0.67 -2.18 -4.70
C ASN A 83 0.87 -2.13 -4.60
N THR A 84 1.46 -1.03 -5.03
CA THR A 84 2.89 -0.73 -4.87
C THR A 84 3.06 0.51 -4.00
N ALA A 85 3.64 0.37 -2.82
CA ALA A 85 3.92 1.44 -1.87
C ALA A 85 5.43 1.51 -1.58
N VAL A 86 6.10 2.58 -2.02
CA VAL A 86 7.53 2.77 -1.80
C VAL A 86 7.77 4.09 -1.11
N GLY A 87 8.13 4.06 0.17
CA GLY A 87 8.29 5.23 1.04
C GLY A 87 7.63 5.03 2.39
N ALA A 88 8.10 5.76 3.40
CA ALA A 88 7.49 5.70 4.73
C ALA A 88 6.04 6.19 4.68
N ASN A 89 5.12 5.43 5.27
CA ASN A 89 3.68 5.69 5.31
C ASN A 89 3.02 5.85 3.91
N ALA A 90 3.65 5.37 2.84
CA ALA A 90 2.99 5.31 1.53
C ALA A 90 1.81 4.31 1.61
N LEU A 91 0.62 4.72 1.13
CA LEU A 91 -0.61 3.92 1.21
C LEU A 91 -0.98 3.41 2.62
N TYR A 92 -0.62 4.15 3.68
CA TYR A 92 -0.75 3.70 5.07
C TYR A 92 -2.15 3.17 5.45
N THR A 93 -3.23 3.86 5.07
CA THR A 93 -4.61 3.44 5.41
C THR A 93 -5.33 2.66 4.30
N ASN A 94 -4.66 2.23 3.22
CA ASN A 94 -5.33 1.48 2.15
C ASN A 94 -5.97 0.25 2.76
N SER A 95 -7.29 0.07 2.66
CA SER A 95 -8.00 -1.06 3.28
C SER A 95 -8.39 -2.09 2.22
N THR A 96 -9.06 -1.64 1.16
CA THR A 96 -9.59 -2.48 0.07
C THR A 96 -9.28 -1.94 -1.32
N GLY A 97 -8.63 -0.78 -1.41
CA GLY A 97 -8.22 -0.19 -2.70
C GLY A 97 -7.24 -1.09 -3.44
N ASN A 98 -7.42 -1.19 -4.76
CA ASN A 98 -6.63 -2.07 -5.64
C ASN A 98 -5.85 -1.26 -6.67
N ASN A 99 -4.77 -1.86 -7.17
CA ASN A 99 -3.99 -1.32 -8.31
C ASN A 99 -3.46 0.11 -8.07
N ASN A 100 -3.13 0.46 -6.83
CA ASN A 100 -2.54 1.76 -6.52
C ASN A 100 -1.02 1.70 -6.53
N THR A 101 -0.37 2.67 -7.15
CA THR A 101 1.07 2.90 -7.03
C THR A 101 1.30 4.21 -6.27
N GLY A 102 1.93 4.15 -5.10
CA GLY A 102 2.33 5.30 -4.29
C GLY A 102 3.83 5.26 -4.03
N ILE A 103 4.59 6.17 -4.65
CA ILE A 103 6.04 6.27 -4.50
C ILE A 103 6.38 7.64 -3.89
N GLY A 104 6.96 7.64 -2.70
CA GLY A 104 7.30 8.82 -1.92
C GLY A 104 6.74 8.73 -0.50
N THR A 105 7.40 9.39 0.44
CA THR A 105 6.93 9.46 1.83
C THR A 105 5.53 10.08 1.87
N GLY A 106 4.56 9.36 2.44
CA GLY A 106 3.17 9.81 2.55
C GLY A 106 2.39 9.88 1.22
N ALA A 107 2.91 9.35 0.11
CA ALA A 107 2.14 9.23 -1.12
C ALA A 107 0.89 8.37 -0.87
N LEU A 108 -0.31 8.87 -1.23
CA LEU A 108 -1.59 8.19 -1.00
C LEU A 108 -1.84 7.75 0.46
N ARG A 109 -1.24 8.44 1.46
CA ARG A 109 -1.27 8.00 2.87
C ARG A 109 -2.65 7.63 3.39
N LEU A 110 -3.67 8.42 3.07
CA LEU A 110 -5.04 8.27 3.59
C LEU A 110 -6.00 7.54 2.62
N ASN A 111 -5.49 6.92 1.54
CA ASN A 111 -6.33 6.16 0.62
C ASN A 111 -7.01 5.03 1.38
N GLU A 112 -8.34 4.97 1.44
CA GLU A 112 -9.05 3.89 2.14
C GLU A 112 -9.54 2.83 1.14
N THR A 113 -10.24 3.27 0.09
CA THR A 113 -10.88 2.39 -0.91
C THR A 113 -10.62 2.81 -2.35
N GLY A 114 -10.02 3.98 -2.57
CA GLY A 114 -9.65 4.46 -3.90
C GLY A 114 -8.77 3.47 -4.66
N SER A 115 -9.00 3.32 -5.95
CA SER A 115 -8.31 2.33 -6.78
C SER A 115 -7.73 2.95 -8.04
N SER A 116 -6.76 2.26 -8.64
CA SER A 116 -6.13 2.65 -9.91
C SER A 116 -5.47 4.03 -9.87
N ASN A 117 -4.94 4.47 -8.73
CA ASN A 117 -4.18 5.71 -8.63
C ASN A 117 -2.68 5.46 -8.87
N THR A 118 -2.03 6.29 -9.68
CA THR A 118 -0.57 6.28 -9.88
C THR A 118 0.02 7.59 -9.38
N VAL A 119 0.76 7.53 -8.28
CA VAL A 119 1.17 8.70 -7.51
C VAL A 119 2.65 8.64 -7.18
N ILE A 120 3.38 9.67 -7.57
CA ILE A 120 4.82 9.82 -7.34
C ILE A 120 5.09 11.18 -6.71
N GLY A 121 5.73 11.21 -5.55
CA GLY A 121 6.07 12.45 -4.84
C GLY A 121 5.74 12.39 -3.36
N VAL A 122 6.48 13.16 -2.57
CA VAL A 122 6.24 13.27 -1.13
C VAL A 122 4.88 13.94 -0.90
N ASN A 123 4.05 13.31 -0.06
CA ASN A 123 2.66 13.71 0.24
C ASN A 123 1.75 13.93 -0.98
N ALA A 124 2.14 13.47 -2.17
CA ALA A 124 1.29 13.54 -3.34
C ALA A 124 0.00 12.76 -3.07
N LEU A 125 -1.15 13.38 -3.34
CA LEU A 125 -2.47 12.80 -3.16
C LEU A 125 -2.70 12.21 -1.74
N SER A 126 -2.05 12.76 -0.71
CA SER A 126 -1.97 12.15 0.62
C SER A 126 -3.31 12.07 1.35
N ASN A 127 -4.29 12.93 1.04
CA ASN A 127 -5.60 12.94 1.72
C ASN A 127 -6.71 12.26 0.89
N ASN A 128 -6.36 11.55 -0.17
CA ASN A 128 -7.34 10.81 -0.96
C ASN A 128 -7.97 9.73 -0.10
N VAL A 129 -9.30 9.64 -0.04
CA VAL A 129 -10.03 8.63 0.74
C VAL A 129 -10.61 7.59 -0.22
N THR A 130 -11.37 8.04 -1.21
CA THR A 130 -12.07 7.18 -2.18
C THR A 130 -11.80 7.52 -3.65
N GLY A 131 -11.09 8.63 -3.92
CA GLY A 131 -10.77 9.05 -5.28
C GLY A 131 -9.99 7.98 -6.05
N SER A 132 -10.28 7.83 -7.32
CA SER A 132 -9.78 6.73 -8.15
C SER A 132 -9.31 7.24 -9.51
N ASN A 133 -8.49 6.45 -10.20
CA ASN A 133 -8.01 6.78 -11.55
C ASN A 133 -7.23 8.11 -11.63
N ASN A 134 -6.55 8.53 -10.56
CA ASN A 134 -5.73 9.74 -10.58
C ASN A 134 -4.28 9.39 -10.93
N THR A 135 -3.67 10.15 -11.83
CA THR A 135 -2.23 10.09 -12.13
C THR A 135 -1.59 11.38 -11.65
N THR A 136 -0.63 11.30 -10.75
CA THR A 136 -0.10 12.47 -10.05
C THR A 136 1.41 12.34 -9.84
N SER A 137 2.16 13.39 -10.20
CA SER A 137 3.60 13.47 -9.95
C SER A 137 3.98 14.83 -9.37
N GLY A 138 4.62 14.89 -8.21
CA GLY A 138 5.08 16.15 -7.61
C GLY A 138 4.96 16.19 -6.09
N LEU A 139 5.76 17.05 -5.44
CA LEU A 139 5.62 17.29 -3.99
C LEU A 139 4.27 17.97 -3.73
N ASN A 140 3.46 17.40 -2.83
CA ASN A 140 2.13 17.87 -2.43
C ASN A 140 1.13 18.08 -3.58
N SER A 141 1.37 17.55 -4.78
CA SER A 141 0.38 17.64 -5.86
C SER A 141 -0.89 16.92 -5.45
N MET A 142 -2.05 17.58 -5.65
CA MET A 142 -3.36 17.11 -5.20
C MET A 142 -3.46 16.73 -3.70
N LEU A 143 -2.66 17.37 -2.83
CA LEU A 143 -2.60 17.01 -1.40
C LEU A 143 -3.97 16.87 -0.73
N TYR A 144 -4.90 17.79 -1.01
CA TYR A 144 -6.21 17.85 -0.37
C TYR A 144 -7.34 17.13 -1.12
N ASN A 145 -7.04 16.39 -2.20
CA ASN A 145 -8.07 15.63 -2.91
C ASN A 145 -8.52 14.47 -2.05
N THR A 146 -9.83 14.38 -1.79
CA THR A 146 -10.45 13.33 -0.96
C THR A 146 -11.21 12.33 -1.82
N THR A 147 -11.95 12.80 -2.83
CA THR A 147 -12.84 11.96 -3.64
C THR A 147 -12.72 12.15 -5.15
N GLY A 148 -11.91 13.11 -5.61
CA GLY A 148 -11.78 13.40 -7.04
C GLY A 148 -11.23 12.22 -7.85
N ILE A 149 -11.70 12.11 -9.09
CA ILE A 149 -11.49 10.97 -9.99
C ILE A 149 -10.91 11.45 -11.32
N GLY A 150 -10.00 10.66 -11.90
CA GLY A 150 -9.60 10.86 -13.29
C GLY A 150 -8.74 12.09 -13.53
N ASN A 151 -8.01 12.58 -12.52
CA ASN A 151 -7.16 13.76 -12.67
C ASN A 151 -5.74 13.37 -13.10
N THR A 152 -5.14 14.17 -13.98
CA THR A 152 -3.74 14.01 -14.42
C THR A 152 -2.95 15.25 -14.03
N VAL A 153 -2.05 15.12 -13.05
CA VAL A 153 -1.39 16.26 -12.41
C VAL A 153 0.11 16.08 -12.35
N SER A 154 0.86 17.12 -12.71
CA SER A 154 2.32 17.13 -12.62
C SER A 154 2.87 18.46 -12.08
N GLY A 155 3.68 18.43 -11.02
CA GLY A 155 4.43 19.56 -10.50
C GLY A 155 4.18 19.88 -9.03
N LEU A 156 5.03 20.75 -8.46
CA LEU A 156 5.00 21.14 -7.05
C LEU A 156 3.69 21.84 -6.70
N ASN A 157 2.95 21.34 -5.71
CA ASN A 157 1.66 21.88 -5.27
C ASN A 157 0.60 21.99 -6.39
N ALA A 158 0.78 21.34 -7.54
CA ALA A 158 -0.19 21.39 -8.61
C ALA A 158 -1.54 20.83 -8.13
N MET A 159 -2.63 21.58 -8.35
CA MET A 159 -3.97 21.26 -7.85
C MET A 159 -4.04 20.99 -6.34
N LEU A 160 -3.21 21.66 -5.53
CA LEU A 160 -3.13 21.45 -4.08
C LEU A 160 -4.50 21.39 -3.39
N ASN A 161 -5.39 22.34 -3.73
CA ASN A 161 -6.71 22.52 -3.13
C ASN A 161 -7.85 21.80 -3.86
N ASN A 162 -7.55 20.91 -4.82
CA ASN A 162 -8.62 20.08 -5.39
C ASN A 162 -9.14 19.16 -4.29
N ILE A 163 -10.44 19.21 -3.96
CA ILE A 163 -11.04 18.33 -2.95
C ILE A 163 -11.77 17.16 -3.64
N SER A 164 -12.64 17.46 -4.60
CA SER A 164 -13.51 16.48 -5.28
C SER A 164 -13.62 16.70 -6.79
N GLY A 165 -12.76 17.52 -7.38
CA GLY A 165 -12.77 17.79 -8.81
C GLY A 165 -12.37 16.56 -9.61
N ASN A 166 -13.05 16.36 -10.74
CA ASN A 166 -12.88 15.21 -11.62
C ASN A 166 -12.35 15.64 -12.99
N PHE A 167 -11.62 14.75 -13.65
CA PHE A 167 -11.20 14.89 -15.05
C PHE A 167 -10.40 16.18 -15.36
N ASN A 168 -9.61 16.65 -14.39
CA ASN A 168 -8.76 17.81 -14.58
C ASN A 168 -7.37 17.41 -15.08
N VAL A 169 -6.74 18.33 -15.81
CA VAL A 169 -5.32 18.24 -16.16
C VAL A 169 -4.61 19.49 -15.63
N ALA A 170 -3.54 19.31 -14.88
CA ALA A 170 -2.73 20.41 -14.38
C ALA A 170 -1.23 20.09 -14.48
N MET A 171 -0.45 21.09 -14.89
CA MET A 171 1.00 20.99 -14.98
C MET A 171 1.65 22.26 -14.43
N GLY A 172 2.83 22.11 -13.81
CA GLY A 172 3.63 23.23 -13.31
C GLY A 172 3.52 23.41 -11.79
N GLN A 173 3.91 24.59 -11.30
CA GLN A 173 3.87 24.90 -9.88
C GLN A 173 2.52 25.51 -9.50
N GLY A 174 1.86 24.94 -8.50
CA GLY A 174 0.73 25.58 -7.83
C GLY A 174 1.21 26.73 -6.94
N LEU A 175 0.58 27.90 -7.09
CA LEU A 175 0.77 29.07 -6.23
C LEU A 175 -0.24 29.08 -5.09
#